data_AF-A0A943AJY4-F1
#
_entry.id   AF-A0A943AJY4-F1
#
_cell.length_a   1.000
_cell.length_b   1.000
_cell.length_c   1.000
_cell.angle_alpha   90.00
_cell.angle_beta   90.00
_cell.angle_gamma   90.00
#
_symmetry.space_group_name_H-M   'P 1'
#
loop_
_entity.id
_entity.type
_entity.pdbx_description
1 polymer ?
#
loop_
_entity_poly.entity_id
_entity_poly.type
_entity_poly.pdbx_seq_one_letter_code
_entity_poly.pdbx_strand_id
1 'polypeptide(L)'
;MNETLEVYLNLDMENEQENEELLRRIDELLLSAGMKHSGIANMYLPVERKNRDTAVFCGQKLLKNADWLKGILSYISVGTLTNVCSIEEILTDMMSNPSQEKIWYYEQYYQKTKRLPHAIVVDEDRQLRDGYISYLLAKKYNVHADVCEMVSGQPLRKIVRGVHVKFSDGKWRKKSGKRYIWTYTLKSPVVPGDILMVNTKTGKDFICVDKIEYAAGKFCSKYKKVRKHLHIRMERGSKL
;
A
#
# COMPACT_ATOMS: atom_id res chain seq x y z
N MET A 1 6.81 6.65 2.90
CA MET A 1 6.25 5.29 2.89
C MET A 1 6.95 4.49 3.95
N ASN A 2 6.30 3.46 4.52
CA ASN A 2 6.89 2.63 5.58
C ASN A 2 7.48 3.48 6.73
N GLU A 3 6.69 4.41 7.25
CA GLU A 3 7.13 5.36 8.29
C GLU A 3 7.04 4.75 9.68
N THR A 4 6.10 3.83 9.89
CA THR A 4 5.84 3.22 11.20
C THR A 4 5.65 1.71 11.07
N LEU A 5 5.93 1.02 12.17
CA LEU A 5 5.58 -0.38 12.38
C LEU A 5 4.77 -0.46 13.67
N GLU A 6 3.50 -0.84 13.57
CA GLU A 6 2.62 -1.02 14.72
C GLU A 6 2.43 -2.52 14.98
N VAL A 7 2.59 -2.92 16.24
CA VAL A 7 2.59 -4.31 16.68
C VAL A 7 1.38 -4.58 17.56
N TYR A 8 0.51 -5.48 17.12
CA TYR A 8 -0.69 -5.86 17.86
C TYR A 8 -0.51 -7.24 18.47
N LEU A 9 -0.73 -7.32 19.78
CA LEU A 9 -0.48 -8.49 20.61
C LEU A 9 -1.78 -8.89 21.32
N ASN A 10 -2.00 -10.19 21.46
CA ASN A 10 -3.03 -10.74 22.33
C ASN A 10 -2.40 -10.93 23.72
N LEU A 11 -2.43 -9.88 24.54
CA LEU A 11 -1.86 -9.89 25.88
C LEU A 11 -2.88 -10.39 26.90
N ASP A 12 -2.39 -11.06 27.94
CA ASP A 12 -3.18 -11.38 29.13
C ASP A 12 -3.10 -10.21 30.10
N MET A 13 -4.20 -9.47 30.24
CA MET A 13 -4.22 -8.25 31.05
C MET A 13 -4.06 -8.51 32.55
N GLU A 14 -4.18 -9.76 33.01
CA GLU A 14 -3.98 -10.12 34.42
C GLU A 14 -2.49 -10.32 34.76
N ASN A 15 -1.61 -10.45 33.75
CA ASN A 15 -0.18 -10.71 33.95
C ASN A 15 0.70 -9.54 33.46
N GLU A 16 0.61 -8.42 34.17
CA GLU A 16 1.30 -7.16 33.82
C GLU A 16 2.82 -7.33 33.70
N GLN A 17 3.45 -8.05 34.63
CA GLN A 17 4.91 -8.20 34.65
C GLN A 17 5.44 -8.99 33.44
N GLU A 18 4.76 -10.08 33.05
CA GLU A 18 5.15 -10.82 31.85
C GLU A 18 4.93 -10.01 30.57
N ASN A 19 3.85 -9.21 30.53
CA ASN A 19 3.59 -8.32 29.41
C ASN A 19 4.67 -7.24 29.28
N GLU A 20 5.12 -6.64 30.37
CA GLU A 20 6.20 -5.64 30.35
C GLU A 20 7.52 -6.25 29.85
N GLU A 21 7.90 -7.43 30.33
CA GLU A 21 9.11 -8.12 29.88
C GLU A 21 9.02 -8.52 28.40
N LEU A 22 7.84 -8.96 27.95
CA LEU A 22 7.57 -9.23 26.54
C LEU A 22 7.76 -7.97 25.69
N LEU A 23 7.19 -6.85 26.10
CA LEU A 23 7.29 -5.57 25.38
C LEU A 23 8.75 -5.09 25.33
N ARG A 24 9.49 -5.16 26.44
CA ARG A 24 10.93 -4.84 26.48
C ARG A 24 11.73 -5.71 25.50
N ARG A 25 11.42 -7.00 25.43
CA ARG A 25 12.06 -7.93 24.48
C ARG A 25 11.73 -7.59 23.03
N ILE A 26 10.51 -7.12 22.74
CA ILE A 26 10.12 -6.62 21.41
C ILE A 26 10.90 -5.34 21.08
N ASP A 27 11.03 -4.41 22.03
CA ASP A 27 11.80 -3.17 21.87
C ASP A 27 13.24 -3.46 21.48
N GLU A 28 13.92 -4.34 22.22
CA GLU A 28 15.31 -4.75 21.94
C GLU A 28 15.43 -5.43 20.56
N LEU A 29 14.50 -6.33 20.23
CA LEU A 29 14.48 -7.00 18.93
C LEU A 29 14.33 -5.99 17.79
N LEU A 30 13.43 -5.02 17.91
CA LEU A 30 13.19 -4.03 16.88
C LEU A 30 14.31 -2.99 16.79
N LEU A 31 14.93 -2.64 17.91
CA LEU A 31 16.12 -1.78 17.93
C LEU A 31 17.26 -2.39 17.11
N SER A 32 17.45 -3.72 17.17
CA SER A 32 18.44 -4.43 16.33
C SER A 32 18.19 -4.30 14.82
N ALA A 33 16.95 -3.99 14.41
CA ALA A 33 16.58 -3.69 13.03
C ALA A 33 16.60 -2.19 12.68
N GLY A 34 17.06 -1.33 13.59
CA GLY A 34 17.05 0.12 13.42
C GLY A 34 15.67 0.74 13.61
N MET A 35 14.81 0.13 14.43
CA MET A 35 13.47 0.62 14.77
C MET A 35 13.40 0.93 16.27
N LYS A 36 13.09 2.16 16.64
CA LYS A 36 12.93 2.59 18.04
C LYS A 36 11.46 2.70 18.42
N HIS A 37 11.14 2.42 19.69
CA HIS A 37 9.81 2.67 20.23
C HIS A 37 9.45 4.16 20.12
N SER A 38 8.21 4.46 19.76
CA SER A 38 7.74 5.85 19.57
C SER A 38 7.36 6.56 20.86
N GLY A 39 7.15 5.80 21.94
CA GLY A 39 6.58 6.28 23.21
C GLY A 39 5.05 6.27 23.22
N ILE A 40 4.39 5.89 22.12
CA ILE A 40 2.93 5.89 22.01
C ILE A 40 2.47 4.53 21.50
N ALA A 41 1.71 3.81 22.33
CA ALA A 41 1.26 2.44 22.04
C ALA A 41 2.43 1.54 21.59
N ASN A 42 2.14 0.39 20.99
CA ASN A 42 3.17 -0.50 20.44
C ASN A 42 3.60 -0.08 19.03
N MET A 43 3.95 1.19 18.86
CA MET A 43 4.36 1.78 17.59
C MET A 43 5.85 2.09 17.57
N TYR A 44 6.50 1.74 16.46
CA TYR A 44 7.93 1.85 16.27
C TYR A 44 8.26 2.67 15.04
N LEU A 45 9.31 3.48 15.14
CA LEU A 45 9.78 4.39 14.11
C LEU A 45 11.21 4.02 13.69
N PRO A 46 11.55 4.14 12.40
CA PRO A 46 12.94 4.02 11.94
C PRO A 46 13.84 5.05 12.65
N VAL A 47 15.03 4.61 13.05
CA VAL A 47 16.05 5.50 13.62
C VAL A 47 16.60 6.44 12.55
N GLU A 48 16.83 5.90 11.34
CA GLU A 48 17.36 6.65 10.19
C GLU A 48 16.36 6.72 9.04
N ARG A 49 16.00 7.92 8.59
CA ARG A 49 15.05 8.14 7.50
C ARG A 49 15.48 7.48 6.19
N LYS A 50 16.78 7.58 5.82
CA LYS A 50 17.33 7.00 4.59
C LYS A 50 17.24 5.46 4.55
N ASN A 51 17.15 4.82 5.71
CA ASN A 51 17.10 3.36 5.83
C ASN A 51 15.69 2.84 6.20
N ARG A 52 14.67 3.71 6.28
CA ARG A 52 13.33 3.37 6.80
C ARG A 52 12.69 2.14 6.16
N ASP A 53 12.71 2.05 4.83
CA ASP A 53 12.05 0.95 4.12
C ASP A 53 12.69 -0.40 4.45
N THR A 54 14.00 -0.40 4.65
CA THR A 54 14.75 -1.59 5.06
C THR A 54 14.51 -1.91 6.53
N ALA A 55 14.57 -0.91 7.40
CA ALA A 55 14.35 -1.08 8.84
C ALA A 55 12.95 -1.67 9.12
N VAL A 56 11.89 -1.09 8.56
CA VAL A 56 10.51 -1.58 8.70
C VAL A 56 10.35 -2.98 8.12
N PHE A 57 10.96 -3.27 6.97
CA PHE A 57 10.93 -4.62 6.39
C PHE A 57 11.60 -5.65 7.30
N CYS A 58 12.79 -5.33 7.82
CA CYS A 58 13.56 -6.19 8.71
C CYS A 58 12.82 -6.39 10.04
N GLY A 59 12.33 -5.33 10.67
CA GLY A 59 11.54 -5.40 11.91
C GLY A 59 10.32 -6.30 11.76
N GLN A 60 9.54 -6.12 10.68
CA GLN A 60 8.41 -7.03 10.40
C GLN A 60 8.84 -8.49 10.24
N LYS A 61 9.98 -8.74 9.58
CA LYS A 61 10.50 -10.09 9.37
C LYS A 61 10.95 -10.73 10.67
N LEU A 62 11.64 -9.98 11.53
CA LEU A 62 12.08 -10.44 12.86
C LEU A 62 10.88 -10.84 13.71
N LEU A 63 9.88 -9.97 13.85
CA LEU A 63 8.68 -10.27 14.65
C LEU A 63 7.95 -11.51 14.17
N LYS A 64 7.78 -11.68 12.86
CA LYS A 64 7.09 -12.84 12.27
C LYS A 64 7.83 -14.17 12.46
N ASN A 65 9.14 -14.11 12.66
CA ASN A 65 10.00 -15.27 12.79
C ASN A 65 10.40 -15.57 14.24
N ALA A 66 10.00 -14.73 15.20
CA ALA A 66 10.26 -14.95 16.61
C ALA A 66 9.32 -16.04 17.15
N ASP A 67 9.87 -17.20 17.51
CA ASP A 67 9.05 -18.33 17.99
C ASP A 67 8.28 -18.01 19.27
N TRP A 68 8.85 -17.19 20.16
CA TRP A 68 8.20 -16.73 21.40
C TRP A 68 7.04 -15.75 21.16
N LEU A 69 6.83 -15.28 19.92
CA LEU A 69 5.66 -14.50 19.53
C LEU A 69 4.54 -15.34 18.91
N LYS A 70 4.72 -16.65 18.71
CA LYS A 70 3.64 -17.52 18.19
C LYS A 70 2.46 -17.54 19.17
N GLY A 71 1.26 -17.36 18.64
CA GLY A 71 0.03 -17.29 19.45
C GLY A 71 -0.21 -15.92 20.10
N ILE A 72 0.84 -15.14 20.35
CA ILE A 72 0.76 -13.80 20.97
C ILE A 72 0.65 -12.71 19.91
N LEU A 73 1.48 -12.75 18.86
CA LEU A 73 1.46 -11.76 17.79
C LEU A 73 0.17 -11.91 16.95
N SER A 74 -0.72 -10.94 17.10
CA SER A 74 -2.01 -10.91 16.40
C SER A 74 -1.83 -10.44 14.95
N TYR A 75 -1.29 -9.23 14.76
CA TYR A 75 -0.93 -8.72 13.44
C TYR A 75 0.07 -7.57 13.52
N ILE A 76 0.62 -7.20 12.36
CA ILE A 76 1.54 -6.08 12.20
C ILE A 76 0.94 -5.14 11.16
N SER A 77 0.85 -3.86 11.49
CA SER A 77 0.49 -2.79 10.56
C SER A 77 1.73 -1.99 10.19
N VAL A 78 1.81 -1.58 8.92
CA VAL A 78 2.88 -0.70 8.41
C VAL A 78 2.23 0.61 8.01
N GLY A 79 2.59 1.68 8.72
CA GLY A 79 2.05 3.01 8.46
C GLY A 79 2.77 3.70 7.30
N THR A 80 2.02 4.54 6.58
CA THR A 80 2.55 5.45 5.57
C THR A 80 2.01 6.84 5.87
N LEU A 81 2.91 7.81 6.00
CA LEU A 81 2.53 9.21 6.07
C LEU A 81 2.06 9.69 4.69
N THR A 82 0.83 10.17 4.66
CA THR A 82 0.18 10.83 3.54
C THR A 82 0.06 12.31 3.92
N ASN A 83 0.48 13.25 3.07
CA ASN A 83 0.65 14.71 3.31
C ASN A 83 2.09 15.14 3.63
N VAL A 84 3.07 14.57 2.91
CA VAL A 84 4.48 14.96 3.07
C VAL A 84 4.79 16.36 2.51
N CYS A 85 4.00 16.86 1.56
CA CYS A 85 4.05 18.22 1.01
C CYS A 85 2.71 18.60 0.37
N SER A 86 2.52 19.88 0.06
CA SER A 86 1.37 20.37 -0.72
C SER A 86 1.50 20.04 -2.21
N ILE A 87 0.43 20.21 -2.99
CA ILE A 87 0.44 19.99 -4.44
C ILE A 87 1.33 21.00 -5.16
N GLU A 88 1.36 22.24 -4.67
CA GLU A 88 2.12 23.36 -5.24
C GLU A 88 3.63 23.17 -5.09
N GLU A 89 4.05 22.40 -4.08
CA GLU A 89 5.45 22.09 -3.80
C GLU A 89 6.02 20.94 -4.67
N ILE A 90 5.18 20.25 -5.44
CA ILE A 90 5.59 19.07 -6.22
C ILE A 90 6.28 19.49 -7.52
N LEU A 91 7.51 19.00 -7.72
CA LEU A 91 8.28 19.20 -8.93
C LEU A 91 7.93 18.11 -9.97
N THR A 92 7.60 18.54 -11.20
CA THR A 92 7.16 17.64 -12.29
C THR A 92 7.98 17.77 -13.57
N ASP A 93 9.09 18.52 -13.53
CA ASP A 93 10.03 18.77 -14.61
C ASP A 93 10.61 17.50 -15.23
N MET A 94 10.76 16.43 -14.45
CA MET A 94 11.25 15.13 -14.93
C MET A 94 10.16 14.24 -15.56
N MET A 95 8.90 14.70 -15.63
CA MET A 95 7.78 13.88 -16.12
C MET A 95 7.44 14.16 -17.59
N SER A 96 7.21 13.09 -18.34
CA SER A 96 6.57 13.20 -19.66
C SER A 96 5.06 13.31 -19.54
N ASN A 97 4.44 14.10 -20.42
CA ASN A 97 2.99 14.23 -20.46
C ASN A 97 2.31 12.85 -20.67
N PRO A 98 1.31 12.49 -19.86
CA PRO A 98 0.55 11.26 -20.06
C PRO A 98 -0.25 11.32 -21.36
N SER A 99 -0.55 10.17 -21.96
CA SER A 99 -1.44 10.12 -23.12
C SER A 99 -2.86 10.57 -22.76
N GLN A 100 -3.55 11.19 -23.73
CA GLN A 100 -4.91 11.68 -23.54
C GLN A 100 -5.88 10.56 -23.12
N GLU A 101 -5.75 9.37 -23.70
CA GLU A 101 -6.54 8.20 -23.33
C GLU A 101 -6.38 7.83 -21.85
N LYS A 102 -5.15 7.88 -21.34
CA LYS A 102 -4.85 7.55 -19.94
C LYS A 102 -5.44 8.60 -19.01
N ILE A 103 -5.31 9.88 -19.35
CA ILE A 103 -5.93 10.98 -18.60
C ILE A 103 -7.45 10.79 -18.56
N TRP A 104 -8.07 10.55 -19.72
CA TRP A 104 -9.51 10.38 -19.81
C TRP A 104 -10.01 9.20 -18.97
N TYR A 105 -9.29 8.08 -18.97
CA TYR A 105 -9.64 6.90 -18.18
C TYR A 105 -9.73 7.21 -16.67
N TYR A 106 -8.74 7.92 -16.14
CA TYR A 106 -8.69 8.33 -14.75
C TYR A 106 -9.67 9.44 -14.43
N GLU A 107 -9.88 10.37 -15.35
CA GLU A 107 -10.82 11.47 -15.19
C GLU A 107 -12.28 10.98 -15.17
N GLN A 108 -12.65 10.01 -16.01
CA GLN A 108 -13.97 9.37 -15.95
C GLN A 108 -14.22 8.72 -14.57
N TYR A 109 -13.20 8.04 -14.04
CA TYR A 109 -13.28 7.47 -12.70
C TYR A 109 -13.48 8.56 -11.64
N TYR A 110 -12.70 9.64 -11.70
CA TYR A 110 -12.84 10.77 -10.79
C TYR A 110 -14.22 11.42 -10.91
N GLN A 111 -14.72 11.69 -12.12
CA GLN A 111 -16.03 12.30 -12.32
C GLN A 111 -17.16 11.47 -11.72
N LYS A 112 -17.09 10.14 -11.84
CA LYS A 112 -18.08 9.21 -11.28
C LYS A 112 -17.99 9.06 -9.76
N THR A 113 -16.79 9.11 -9.18
CA THR A 113 -16.57 8.74 -7.77
C THR A 113 -16.20 9.91 -6.86
N LYS A 114 -15.80 11.03 -7.45
CA LYS A 114 -15.18 12.20 -6.82
C LYS A 114 -13.97 11.85 -5.96
N ARG A 115 -13.25 10.78 -6.33
CA ARG A 115 -12.06 10.29 -5.63
C ARG A 115 -10.91 10.08 -6.60
N LEU A 116 -9.71 10.39 -6.16
CA LEU A 116 -8.50 10.01 -6.87
C LEU A 116 -8.26 8.50 -6.71
N PRO A 117 -7.75 7.82 -7.74
CA PRO A 117 -7.63 6.36 -7.77
C PRO A 117 -6.48 5.82 -6.90
N HIS A 118 -5.44 6.64 -6.70
CA HIS A 118 -4.25 6.33 -5.91
C HIS A 118 -3.53 7.62 -5.50
N ALA A 119 -2.71 7.50 -4.47
CA ALA A 119 -1.81 8.55 -3.97
C ALA A 119 -0.83 9.04 -5.05
N ILE A 120 -0.29 10.23 -4.78
CA ILE A 120 0.86 10.83 -5.44
C ILE A 120 2.12 10.43 -4.67
N VAL A 121 3.18 10.10 -5.38
CA VAL A 121 4.46 9.70 -4.77
C VAL A 121 5.54 10.66 -5.19
N VAL A 122 6.23 11.25 -4.22
CA VAL A 122 7.41 12.10 -4.43
C VAL A 122 8.65 11.49 -3.79
N ASP A 123 9.84 11.92 -4.18
CA ASP A 123 11.06 11.68 -3.42
C ASP A 123 11.33 12.81 -2.42
N GLU A 124 12.46 12.75 -1.73
CA GLU A 124 12.86 13.69 -0.69
C GLU A 124 13.04 15.13 -1.20
N ASP A 125 13.34 15.29 -2.50
CA ASP A 125 13.47 16.59 -3.17
C ASP A 125 12.12 17.07 -3.74
N ARG A 126 11.02 16.38 -3.39
CA ARG A 126 9.65 16.65 -3.85
C ARG A 126 9.47 16.43 -5.36
N GLN A 127 10.41 15.75 -6.00
CA GLN A 127 10.27 15.33 -7.38
C GLN A 127 9.23 14.22 -7.46
N LEU A 128 8.26 14.40 -8.34
CA LEU A 128 7.25 13.39 -8.65
C LEU A 128 7.87 12.08 -9.16
N ARG A 129 7.50 10.96 -8.56
CA ARG A 129 7.98 9.60 -8.89
C ARG A 129 6.90 8.70 -9.48
N ASP A 130 5.68 8.81 -9.00
CA ASP A 130 4.48 8.18 -9.57
C ASP A 130 3.24 8.99 -9.15
N GLY A 131 2.10 8.74 -9.77
CA GLY A 131 0.87 9.45 -9.48
C GLY A 131 0.68 10.72 -10.30
N TYR A 132 1.39 10.90 -11.42
CA TYR A 132 1.32 12.14 -12.21
C TYR A 132 -0.11 12.52 -12.60
N ILE A 133 -0.92 11.55 -13.02
CA ILE A 133 -2.32 11.82 -13.39
C ILE A 133 -3.15 12.20 -12.15
N SER A 134 -2.90 11.60 -10.99
CA SER A 134 -3.54 12.04 -9.74
C SER A 134 -3.16 13.49 -9.41
N TYR A 135 -1.91 13.88 -9.60
CA TYR A 135 -1.46 15.28 -9.46
C TYR A 135 -2.19 16.22 -10.42
N LEU A 136 -2.26 15.88 -11.70
CA LEU A 136 -2.95 16.71 -12.71
C LEU A 136 -4.44 16.88 -12.39
N LEU A 137 -5.11 15.80 -11.96
CA LEU A 137 -6.52 15.86 -11.55
C LEU A 137 -6.70 16.64 -10.25
N ALA A 138 -5.82 16.46 -9.25
CA ALA A 138 -5.85 17.23 -8.01
C ALA A 138 -5.77 18.72 -8.27
N LYS A 139 -4.83 19.14 -9.13
CA LYS A 139 -4.66 20.54 -9.55
C LYS A 139 -5.85 21.05 -10.35
N LYS A 140 -6.33 20.30 -11.34
CA LYS A 140 -7.45 20.69 -12.21
C LYS A 140 -8.75 20.91 -11.43
N TYR A 141 -9.02 20.05 -10.46
CA TYR A 141 -10.28 20.06 -9.71
C TYR A 141 -10.16 20.66 -8.31
N ASN A 142 -8.98 21.16 -7.93
CA ASN A 142 -8.67 21.69 -6.60
C ASN A 142 -9.12 20.74 -5.47
N VAL A 143 -8.72 19.47 -5.57
CA VAL A 143 -9.07 18.45 -4.57
C VAL A 143 -7.85 17.95 -3.82
N HIS A 144 -8.07 17.59 -2.56
CA HIS A 144 -7.07 16.94 -1.73
C HIS A 144 -6.58 15.63 -2.37
N ALA A 145 -5.28 15.38 -2.25
CA ALA A 145 -4.64 14.15 -2.68
C ALA A 145 -3.66 13.68 -1.62
N ASP A 146 -3.68 12.38 -1.33
CA ASP A 146 -2.66 11.75 -0.51
C ASP A 146 -1.30 11.87 -1.21
N VAL A 147 -0.34 12.58 -0.60
CA VAL A 147 1.04 12.67 -1.08
C VAL A 147 1.96 11.89 -0.15
N CYS A 148 2.63 10.87 -0.68
CA CYS A 148 3.56 10.02 0.06
C CYS A 148 4.99 10.26 -0.41
N GLU A 149 5.95 10.19 0.50
CA GLU A 149 7.37 10.20 0.14
C GLU A 149 7.89 8.76 -0.10
N MET A 150 8.78 8.58 -1.06
CA MET A 150 9.63 7.39 -1.21
C MET A 150 11.10 7.77 -1.00
N VAL A 151 11.94 6.83 -0.55
CA VAL A 151 13.38 7.10 -0.37
C VAL A 151 14.12 6.93 -1.68
N SER A 152 14.73 7.99 -2.23
CA SER A 152 15.42 7.96 -3.52
C SER A 152 16.46 6.84 -3.60
N GLY A 153 16.54 6.20 -4.76
CA GLY A 153 17.37 5.00 -4.98
C GLY A 153 16.75 3.69 -4.49
N GLN A 154 15.67 3.70 -3.71
CA GLN A 154 14.96 2.46 -3.34
C GLN A 154 13.97 2.02 -4.44
N PRO A 155 13.74 0.70 -4.60
CA PRO A 155 12.69 0.19 -5.47
C PRO A 155 11.31 0.73 -5.09
N LEU A 156 10.54 1.18 -6.09
CA LEU A 156 9.13 1.56 -5.95
C LEU A 156 8.27 0.74 -6.90
N ARG A 157 7.15 0.21 -6.41
CA ARG A 157 6.19 -0.55 -7.23
C ARG A 157 4.75 -0.18 -6.89
N LYS A 158 3.96 0.11 -7.93
CA LYS A 158 2.51 0.16 -7.84
C LYS A 158 1.95 -1.22 -7.52
N ILE A 159 1.08 -1.30 -6.53
CA ILE A 159 0.40 -2.53 -6.12
C ILE A 159 -1.11 -2.33 -6.18
N VAL A 160 -1.82 -3.41 -6.47
CA VAL A 160 -3.29 -3.47 -6.43
C VAL A 160 -3.70 -4.41 -5.32
N ARG A 161 -4.62 -3.95 -4.48
CA ARG A 161 -5.33 -4.76 -3.50
C ARG A 161 -6.72 -5.05 -4.03
N GLY A 162 -7.16 -6.30 -3.94
CA GLY A 162 -8.44 -6.71 -4.48
C GLY A 162 -8.97 -8.01 -3.89
N VAL A 163 -10.20 -8.33 -4.26
CA VAL A 163 -10.88 -9.59 -3.91
C VAL A 163 -11.00 -10.47 -5.15
N HIS A 164 -10.92 -11.79 -4.94
CA HIS A 164 -11.15 -12.73 -6.04
C HIS A 164 -12.60 -12.68 -6.53
N VAL A 165 -12.78 -12.74 -7.85
CA VAL A 165 -14.09 -12.72 -8.50
C VAL A 165 -14.23 -13.87 -9.48
N LYS A 166 -15.47 -14.27 -9.76
CA LYS A 166 -15.83 -15.19 -10.84
C LYS A 166 -16.87 -14.56 -11.74
N PHE A 167 -16.85 -14.96 -13.01
CA PHE A 167 -17.94 -14.65 -13.93
C PHE A 167 -18.98 -15.77 -13.85
N SER A 168 -20.20 -15.44 -13.47
CA SER A 168 -21.34 -16.36 -13.46
C SER A 168 -22.63 -15.62 -13.76
N ASP A 169 -23.55 -16.24 -14.49
CA ASP A 169 -24.86 -15.68 -14.84
C ASP A 169 -24.76 -14.31 -15.55
N GLY A 170 -23.78 -14.20 -16.45
CA GLY A 170 -23.53 -12.95 -17.19
C GLY A 170 -22.94 -11.81 -16.36
N LYS A 171 -22.59 -12.03 -15.09
CA LYS A 171 -22.09 -10.98 -14.18
C LYS A 171 -20.83 -11.39 -13.43
N TRP A 172 -20.00 -10.41 -13.09
CA TRP A 172 -18.87 -10.61 -12.18
C TRP A 172 -19.35 -10.60 -10.73
N ARG A 173 -18.96 -11.59 -9.94
CA ARG A 173 -19.35 -11.75 -8.54
C ARG A 173 -18.14 -12.02 -7.66
N LYS A 174 -18.12 -11.46 -6.45
CA LYS A 174 -17.09 -11.72 -5.44
C LYS A 174 -17.15 -13.17 -4.97
N LYS A 175 -16.00 -13.85 -4.90
CA LYS A 175 -15.91 -15.21 -4.33
C LYS A 175 -15.93 -15.18 -2.80
N SER A 176 -15.29 -14.18 -2.20
CA SER A 176 -15.26 -13.95 -0.76
C SER A 176 -14.87 -12.51 -0.43
N GLY A 177 -14.93 -12.12 0.85
CA GLY A 177 -14.44 -10.82 1.33
C GLY A 177 -12.93 -10.75 1.52
N LYS A 178 -12.18 -11.85 1.29
CA LYS A 178 -10.74 -11.90 1.55
C LYS A 178 -9.96 -11.12 0.50
N ARG A 179 -9.11 -10.21 0.97
CA ARG A 179 -8.29 -9.33 0.15
C ARG A 179 -6.87 -9.84 0.01
N TYR A 180 -6.29 -9.58 -1.14
CA TYR A 180 -4.96 -9.98 -1.52
C TYR A 180 -4.30 -8.86 -2.33
N ILE A 181 -2.98 -8.93 -2.48
CA ILE A 181 -2.17 -7.87 -3.07
C ILE A 181 -1.33 -8.44 -4.21
N TRP A 182 -1.24 -7.68 -5.31
CA TRP A 182 -0.42 -8.00 -6.47
C TRP A 182 0.36 -6.77 -6.95
N THR A 183 1.54 -6.99 -7.53
CA THR A 183 2.32 -5.95 -8.19
C THR A 183 1.71 -5.64 -9.56
N TYR A 184 1.40 -4.37 -9.81
CA TYR A 184 0.89 -3.90 -11.09
C TYR A 184 2.05 -3.35 -11.93
N THR A 185 2.32 -4.01 -13.06
CA THR A 185 3.43 -3.66 -13.97
C THR A 185 2.99 -3.35 -15.40
N LEU A 186 1.67 -3.38 -15.65
CA LEU A 186 1.11 -3.13 -16.96
C LEU A 186 1.12 -1.62 -17.27
N LYS A 187 1.25 -1.26 -18.54
CA LYS A 187 1.17 0.15 -18.99
C LYS A 187 -0.26 0.70 -18.93
N SER A 188 -1.26 -0.17 -19.08
CA SER A 188 -2.68 0.18 -19.03
C SER A 188 -3.03 0.90 -17.72
N PRO A 189 -3.88 1.94 -17.75
CA PRO A 189 -4.39 2.53 -16.51
C PRO A 189 -5.16 1.50 -15.69
N VAL A 190 -5.26 1.75 -14.40
CA VAL A 190 -6.02 0.92 -13.45
C VAL A 190 -6.62 1.80 -12.37
N VAL A 191 -7.87 1.55 -12.02
CA VAL A 191 -8.64 2.21 -10.96
C VAL A 191 -9.44 1.17 -10.15
N PRO A 192 -9.94 1.52 -8.96
CA PRO A 192 -10.86 0.66 -8.23
C PRO A 192 -12.09 0.26 -9.05
N GLY A 193 -12.44 -1.02 -8.99
CA GLY A 193 -13.51 -1.67 -9.75
C GLY A 193 -13.01 -2.45 -10.97
N ASP A 194 -11.81 -2.20 -11.47
CA ASP A 194 -11.31 -2.89 -12.66
C ASP A 194 -11.09 -4.39 -12.39
N ILE A 195 -11.38 -5.21 -13.40
CA ILE A 195 -11.13 -6.65 -13.35
C ILE A 195 -9.77 -6.98 -13.96
N LEU A 196 -8.95 -7.66 -13.18
CA LEU A 196 -7.61 -8.09 -13.56
C LEU A 196 -7.49 -9.60 -13.53
N MET A 197 -6.75 -10.17 -14.48
CA MET A 197 -6.25 -11.54 -14.39
C MET A 197 -4.90 -11.53 -13.66
N VAL A 198 -4.75 -12.37 -12.65
CA VAL A 198 -3.59 -12.42 -11.75
C VAL A 198 -3.04 -13.83 -11.60
N ASN A 199 -1.77 -13.92 -11.23
CA ASN A 199 -1.16 -15.19 -10.82
C ASN A 199 -1.42 -15.45 -9.33
N THR A 200 -1.93 -16.63 -9.00
CA THR A 200 -2.14 -17.12 -7.63
C THR A 200 -1.13 -18.24 -7.31
N LYS A 201 -1.20 -18.84 -6.11
CA LYS A 201 -0.38 -20.02 -5.79
C LYS A 201 -0.75 -21.24 -6.65
N THR A 202 -2.03 -21.39 -6.99
CA THR A 202 -2.60 -22.57 -7.66
C THR A 202 -2.84 -22.37 -9.16
N GLY A 203 -2.46 -21.23 -9.73
CA GLY A 203 -2.61 -20.96 -11.16
C GLY A 203 -2.97 -19.50 -11.43
N LYS A 204 -4.00 -19.29 -12.26
CA LYS A 204 -4.52 -17.96 -12.62
C LYS A 204 -5.89 -17.77 -12.00
N ASP A 205 -6.22 -16.54 -11.64
CA ASP A 205 -7.56 -16.18 -11.21
C ASP A 205 -7.88 -14.73 -11.59
N PHE A 206 -9.12 -14.32 -11.36
CA PHE A 206 -9.57 -12.95 -11.56
C PHE A 206 -9.78 -12.24 -10.23
N ILE A 207 -9.50 -10.94 -10.23
CA ILE A 207 -9.76 -10.05 -9.09
C ILE A 207 -10.51 -8.81 -9.53
N CYS A 208 -11.30 -8.25 -8.62
CA CYS A 208 -11.76 -6.88 -8.70
C CYS A 208 -10.84 -6.02 -7.84
N VAL A 209 -10.32 -4.93 -8.40
CA VAL A 209 -9.44 -3.99 -7.68
C VAL A 209 -10.27 -3.21 -6.67
N ASP A 210 -9.88 -3.27 -5.40
CA ASP A 210 -10.48 -2.50 -4.31
C ASP A 210 -9.73 -1.18 -4.10
N LYS A 211 -8.39 -1.24 -4.09
CA LYS A 211 -7.50 -0.11 -3.80
C LYS A 211 -6.20 -0.25 -4.57
N ILE A 212 -5.58 0.88 -4.89
CA ILE A 212 -4.25 0.95 -5.49
C ILE A 212 -3.34 1.66 -4.50
N GLU A 213 -2.19 1.07 -4.23
CA GLU A 213 -1.22 1.52 -3.25
C GLU A 213 0.19 1.38 -3.85
N TYR A 214 1.22 1.67 -3.04
CA TYR A 214 2.61 1.53 -3.42
C TYR A 214 3.36 0.67 -2.40
N ALA A 215 4.28 -0.14 -2.91
CA ALA A 215 5.29 -0.83 -2.11
C ALA A 215 6.65 -0.16 -2.38
N ALA A 216 7.41 0.08 -1.33
CA ALA A 216 8.76 0.65 -1.39
C ALA A 216 9.81 -0.29 -0.79
N GLY A 217 11.05 -0.18 -1.25
CA GLY A 217 12.19 -0.97 -0.79
C GLY A 217 11.97 -2.47 -0.97
N LYS A 218 12.39 -3.24 0.04
CA LYS A 218 12.31 -4.72 0.03
C LYS A 218 10.87 -5.27 0.02
N PHE A 219 9.85 -4.45 0.29
CA PHE A 219 8.45 -4.88 0.15
C PHE A 219 8.05 -5.18 -1.30
N CYS A 220 8.74 -4.60 -2.28
CA CYS A 220 8.45 -4.77 -3.70
C CYS A 220 8.51 -6.23 -4.19
N SER A 221 9.27 -7.10 -3.50
CA SER A 221 9.43 -8.51 -3.88
C SER A 221 8.38 -9.44 -3.29
N LYS A 222 7.50 -8.95 -2.38
CA LYS A 222 6.54 -9.81 -1.66
C LYS A 222 5.39 -10.33 -2.52
N TYR A 223 5.06 -9.64 -3.62
CA TYR A 223 3.80 -9.85 -4.31
C TYR A 223 3.98 -10.44 -5.71
N LYS A 224 3.05 -11.34 -6.08
CA LYS A 224 2.95 -11.84 -7.45
C LYS A 224 2.49 -10.72 -8.39
N LYS A 225 2.83 -10.82 -9.67
CA LYS A 225 2.45 -9.83 -10.68
C LYS A 225 1.02 -10.04 -11.20
N VAL A 226 0.37 -8.94 -11.54
CA VAL A 226 -0.81 -8.92 -12.42
C VAL A 226 -0.40 -9.36 -13.82
N ARG A 227 -1.23 -10.19 -14.46
CA ARG A 227 -0.97 -10.76 -15.79
C ARG A 227 -1.65 -9.97 -16.90
N LYS A 228 -2.91 -9.57 -16.72
CA LYS A 228 -3.68 -8.88 -17.76
C LYS A 228 -4.75 -7.95 -17.14
N HIS A 229 -4.93 -6.79 -17.74
CA HIS A 229 -6.06 -5.91 -17.50
C HIS A 229 -7.20 -6.31 -18.45
N LEU A 230 -8.40 -6.59 -17.95
CA LEU A 230 -9.51 -7.01 -18.81
C LEU A 230 -10.25 -5.84 -19.47
N HIS A 231 -9.99 -4.61 -19.03
CA HIS A 231 -10.68 -3.40 -19.50
C HIS A 231 -12.20 -3.44 -19.23
N ILE A 232 -12.59 -4.23 -18.23
CA ILE A 232 -13.95 -4.35 -17.72
C ILE A 232 -13.93 -3.85 -16.27
N ARG A 233 -14.96 -3.11 -15.90
CA ARG A 233 -15.18 -2.67 -14.52
C ARG A 233 -16.35 -3.41 -13.93
N MET A 234 -16.17 -3.97 -12.74
CA MET A 234 -17.28 -4.46 -11.96
C MET A 234 -18.08 -3.26 -11.48
N GLU A 235 -19.32 -3.14 -11.93
CA GLU A 235 -20.24 -2.16 -11.39
C GLU A 235 -20.42 -2.43 -9.90
N ARG A 236 -20.44 -1.36 -9.08
CA ARG A 236 -20.86 -1.51 -7.69
C ARG A 236 -22.33 -1.91 -7.70
N GLY A 237 -22.59 -3.20 -7.62
CA GLY A 237 -23.91 -3.70 -7.24
C GLY A 237 -24.29 -3.07 -5.91
N SER A 238 -25.52 -2.56 -5.84
CA SER A 238 -26.18 -2.03 -4.66
C SER A 238 -25.81 -2.85 -3.44
N LYS A 239 -25.50 -2.18 -2.32
CA LYS A 239 -25.40 -2.83 -1.01
C LYS A 239 -26.64 -3.72 -0.85
N LEU A 240 -26.43 -5.02 -0.72
CA LEU A 240 -27.35 -5.87 0.05
C LEU A 240 -26.95 -5.67 1.52
#